data_AF-A0A822DCQ4-F1
#
_entry.id   AF-A0A822DCQ4-F1
#
_cell.length_a   1.000
_cell.length_b   1.000
_cell.length_c   1.000
_cell.angle_alpha   90.00
_cell.angle_beta   90.00
_cell.angle_gamma   90.00
#
_symmetry.space_group_name_H-M   'P 1'
#
loop_
_entity.id
_entity.type
_entity.pdbx_description
1 polymer ?
#
loop_
_entity_poly.entity_id
_entity_poly.type
_entity_poly.pdbx_seq_one_letter_code
_entity_poly.pdbx_strand_id
1 'polypeptide(L)' 'NDEKRIAQLSKRLIDGITQRCTNVILNGDPESRYPGCVNLSFAYIEGESLLMALKDIALSSGR' A
#
# COMPACT_ATOMS: atom_id res chain seq x y z
N ASN A 1 -12.99 14.09 11.75
CA ASN A 1 -11.91 13.67 12.68
C ASN A 1 -11.20 12.44 12.14
N ASP A 2 -11.96 11.43 11.71
CA ASP A 2 -11.43 10.17 11.17
C ASP A 2 -10.66 10.32 9.86
N GLU A 3 -11.12 11.16 8.94
CA GLU A 3 -10.44 11.42 7.66
C GLU A 3 -8.99 11.87 7.86
N LYS A 4 -8.74 12.80 8.79
CA LYS A 4 -7.38 13.27 9.12
C LYS A 4 -6.51 12.14 9.66
N ARG A 5 -7.07 11.29 10.53
CA ARG A 5 -6.37 10.12 11.09
C ARG A 5 -6.06 9.09 10.01
N ILE A 6 -7.02 8.78 9.14
CA ILE A 6 -6.84 7.85 8.02
C ILE A 6 -5.76 8.37 7.07
N ALA A 7 -5.77 9.66 6.74
CA ALA A 7 -4.74 10.29 5.90
C ALA A 7 -3.34 10.19 6.52
N GLN A 8 -3.21 10.43 7.83
CA GLN A 8 -1.94 10.29 8.54
C GLN A 8 -1.42 8.84 8.52
N LEU A 9 -2.30 7.86 8.75
CA LEU A 9 -1.93 6.44 8.71
C LEU A 9 -1.57 5.98 7.28
N SER A 10 -2.32 6.42 6.28
CA SER A 10 -2.05 6.18 4.85
C SER A 10 -0.66 6.68 4.46
N LYS A 11 -0.35 7.94 4.82
CA LYS A 11 0.96 8.54 4.59
C LYS A 11 2.07 7.76 5.28
N ARG A 12 1.89 7.41 6.56
CA ARG A 12 2.87 6.62 7.33
C ARG A 12 3.14 5.25 6.70
N LEU A 13 2.10 4.57 6.22
CA LEU A 13 2.23 3.27 5.56
C LEU A 13 3.02 3.40 4.26
N ILE A 14 2.64 4.35 3.40
CA ILE A 14 3.28 4.55 2.10
C ILE A 14 4.74 4.95 2.29
N ASP A 15 5.02 5.98 3.08
CA ASP A 15 6.38 6.45 3.32
C ASP A 15 7.25 5.35 3.93
N GLY A 16 6.71 4.59 4.88
CA GLY A 16 7.45 3.50 5.54
C GLY A 16 7.86 2.39 4.58
N ILE A 17 7.00 2.07 3.60
CA ILE A 17 7.29 1.06 2.57
C ILE A 17 8.25 1.62 1.52
N THR A 18 7.95 2.79 0.94
CA THR A 18 8.75 3.35 -0.17
C THR A 18 10.15 3.78 0.24
N GLN A 19 10.38 4.09 1.53
CA GLN A 19 11.72 4.36 2.05
C GLN A 19 12.57 3.10 2.26
N ARG A 20 11.95 1.92 2.43
CA ARG A 20 12.65 0.66 2.75
C ARG A 20 12.71 -0.32 1.59
N CYS A 21 11.79 -0.20 0.63
CA CYS A 21 11.67 -1.07 -0.52
C CYS A 21 11.84 -0.23 -1.79
N THR A 22 12.79 -0.62 -2.64
CA THR A 22 12.94 -0.04 -3.97
C THR A 22 11.92 -0.63 -4.94
N ASN A 23 11.64 0.08 -6.04
CA ASN A 23 10.73 -0.36 -7.10
C ASN A 23 9.28 -0.64 -6.64
N VAL A 24 8.79 0.17 -5.70
CA VAL A 24 7.38 0.20 -5.27
C VAL A 24 6.67 1.38 -5.91
N ILE A 25 5.50 1.14 -6.50
CA ILE A 25 4.70 2.16 -7.19
C ILE A 25 3.35 2.25 -6.48
N LEU A 26 2.92 3.47 -6.13
CA LEU A 26 1.56 3.73 -5.69
C LEU A 26 0.63 3.79 -6.90
N ASN A 27 -0.41 2.96 -6.88
CA ASN A 27 -1.40 2.91 -7.95
C ASN A 27 -2.51 3.95 -7.70
N GLY A 28 -2.84 4.71 -8.74
CA GLY A 28 -3.86 5.76 -8.71
C GLY A 28 -3.29 7.16 -8.56
N ASP A 29 -4.19 8.15 -8.44
CA ASP A 29 -3.81 9.56 -8.36
C ASP A 29 -3.26 9.91 -6.95
N PRO A 30 -2.08 10.57 -6.86
CA PRO A 30 -1.51 10.95 -5.56
C PRO A 30 -2.33 11.99 -4.80
N GLU A 31 -3.00 12.89 -5.51
CA GLU A 31 -3.75 14.03 -4.95
C GLU A 31 -5.25 13.73 -4.83
N SER A 32 -5.81 12.93 -5.74
CA SER A 32 -7.23 12.59 -5.83
C SER A 32 -7.51 11.10 -5.58
N ARG A 33 -6.91 10.50 -4.54
CA ARG A 33 -7.30 9.16 -4.04
C ARG A 33 -8.02 9.21 -2.71
N TYR A 34 -8.82 8.17 -2.44
CA TYR A 34 -9.34 7.94 -1.10
C TYR A 34 -8.21 7.44 -0.17
N PRO A 35 -7.84 8.18 0.90
CA PRO A 35 -6.67 7.82 1.71
C PRO A 35 -6.79 6.47 2.43
N GLY A 36 -8.02 6.01 2.68
CA GLY A 36 -8.27 4.72 3.34
C GLY A 36 -8.03 3.51 2.45
N CYS A 37 -7.82 3.70 1.15
CA CYS A 37 -7.43 2.63 0.22
C CYS A 37 -6.02 2.89 -0.30
N VAL A 38 -5.08 2.03 0.06
CA VAL A 38 -3.70 2.08 -0.42
C VAL A 38 -3.45 0.88 -1.31
N ASN A 39 -3.18 1.12 -2.57
CA ASN A 39 -2.87 0.09 -3.56
C ASN A 39 -1.44 0.29 -4.07
N LEU A 40 -0.57 -0.68 -3.82
CA LEU A 40 0.86 -0.62 -4.15
C LEU A 40 1.25 -1.78 -5.06
N SER A 41 2.00 -1.48 -6.11
CA SER A 41 2.64 -2.46 -6.98
C SER A 41 4.10 -2.63 -6.57
N PHE A 42 4.53 -3.89 -6.42
CA PHE A 42 5.91 -4.25 -6.11
C PHE A 42 6.52 -4.91 -7.34
N ALA A 43 7.51 -4.26 -7.97
CA ALA A 43 8.14 -4.82 -9.16
C ALA A 43 8.90 -6.12 -8.83
N TYR A 44 8.95 -7.03 -9.81
CA TYR A 44 9.68 -8.31 -9.73
C TYR A 44 9.15 -9.30 -8.66
N ILE A 45 7.98 -9.03 -8.08
CA ILE A 45 7.33 -9.90 -7.09
C ILE A 45 6.00 -10.38 -7.64
N GLU A 46 5.77 -11.69 -7.58
CA GLU A 46 4.46 -12.27 -7.83
C GLU A 46 3.53 -12.00 -6.65
N GLY A 47 2.33 -11.47 -6.92
CA GLY A 47 1.38 -11.07 -5.88
C GLY A 47 0.97 -12.20 -4.93
N GLU A 48 0.92 -13.44 -5.40
CA GLU A 48 0.61 -14.60 -4.55
C GLU A 48 1.72 -14.87 -3.51
N SER A 49 2.98 -14.80 -3.94
CA SER A 49 4.14 -14.96 -3.05
C SER A 49 4.17 -13.89 -1.96
N LEU A 50 3.77 -12.66 -2.30
CA LEU A 50 3.65 -11.56 -1.32
C LEU A 50 2.55 -11.83 -0.29
N LEU A 51 1.38 -12.32 -0.71
CA LEU A 51 0.29 -12.68 0.20
C LEU A 51 0.68 -13.82 1.14
N MET A 52 1.40 -14.83 0.64
CA MET A 52 1.90 -15.94 1.46
C MET A 52 2.90 -15.47 2.53
N ALA A 53 3.75 -14.49 2.20
CA ALA A 53 4.71 -13.92 3.13
C ALA A 53 4.04 -13.07 4.25
N LEU A 54 2.85 -12.52 3.99
CA LEU A 54 2.11 -11.63 4.88
C LEU A 54 0.88 -12.29 5.51
N LYS A 55 1.00 -13.56 5.89
CA LYS A 55 -0.10 -14.41 6.40
C LYS A 55 -0.91 -13.83 7.58
N ASP A 56 -0.31 -12.96 8.39
CA ASP A 56 -0.95 -12.38 9.58
C ASP A 56 -1.68 -11.06 9.28
N ILE A 57 -1.66 -10.62 8.02
CA ILE A 57 -2.27 -9.37 7.58
C ILE A 57 -3.30 -9.70 6.50
N ALA A 58 -4.56 -9.33 6.73
CA ALA A 58 -5.61 -9.45 5.73
C ALA A 58 -5.38 -8.43 4.61
N LEU A 59 -5.09 -8.92 3.40
CA LEU A 59 -4.79 -8.13 2.21
C LEU A 59 -5.58 -8.70 1.02
N SER A 60 -5.73 -7.90 -0.03
CA SER A 60 -6.28 -8.34 -1.31
C SER A 60 -5.30 -8.04 -2.45
N SER A 61 -5.30 -8.91 -3.47
CA SER A 61 -4.66 -8.63 -4.75
C SER A 61 -5.74 -8.43 -5.83
N GLY A 62 -5.54 -7.47 -6.73
CA GLY A 62 -6.51 -7.06 -7.74
C GLY A 62 -6.54 -7.96 -8.97
N ARG A 63 -6.71 -9.27 -8.80
CA ARG A 63 -7.04 -10.15 -9.95
C ARG A 63 -8.33 -9.71 -10.64
#